data_AF-A0A7K4UN29-F1
#
_entry.id   AF-A0A7K4UN29-F1
#
_cell.length_a   1.000
_cell.length_b   1.000
_cell.length_c   1.000
_cell.angle_alpha   90.00
_cell.angle_beta   90.00
_cell.angle_gamma   90.00
#
_symmetry.space_group_name_H-M   'P 1'
#
loop_
_entity.id
_entity.type
_entity.pdbx_description
1 polymer ?
#
loop_
_entity_poly.entity_id
_entity_poly.type
_entity_poly.pdbx_seq_one_letter_code
_entity_poly.pdbx_strand_id
1 'polypeptide(L)'
;GQAVAVAASGGKDSTVLAHLLARLNRERGLGLRLALLGVDEGIGGYRDEALGVLRGVGEALPLPLVLVSHRELFGWAVDELGGALGGRSRCTVCGVFRRQALERAAREMGADWIATGHNADDVAETVLMNFLRGDVARLRRAANEASGASGVTPGAT
;
A
#
# COMPACT_ATOMS: atom_id res chain seq x y z
N GLY A 1 3.79 7.46 21.23
CA GLY A 1 3.49 8.18 19.99
C GLY A 1 2.57 7.35 19.12
N GLN A 2 2.31 7.85 17.92
CA GLN A 2 1.37 7.24 16.96
C GLN A 2 1.88 5.90 16.45
N ALA A 3 0.97 4.98 16.13
CA ALA A 3 1.29 3.77 15.37
C ALA A 3 1.19 4.03 13.87
N VAL A 4 2.22 3.58 13.15
CA VAL A 4 2.29 3.71 11.70
C VAL A 4 2.54 2.33 11.11
N ALA A 5 1.61 1.87 10.29
CA ALA A 5 1.78 0.69 9.46
C ALA A 5 2.49 1.12 8.16
N VAL A 6 3.67 0.58 7.90
CA VAL A 6 4.40 0.82 6.64
C VAL A 6 4.00 -0.26 5.65
N ALA A 7 3.24 0.12 4.63
CA ALA A 7 2.81 -0.79 3.58
C ALA A 7 4.03 -1.25 2.78
N ALA A 8 4.30 -2.55 2.81
CA ALA A 8 5.52 -3.13 2.28
C ALA A 8 5.21 -4.16 1.19
N SER A 9 5.83 -4.00 0.01
CA SER A 9 5.62 -4.88 -1.15
C SER A 9 6.83 -5.78 -1.45
N GLY A 10 7.93 -5.60 -0.71
CA GLY A 10 9.24 -6.18 -1.06
C GLY A 10 10.00 -5.36 -2.11
N GLY A 11 9.40 -4.29 -2.64
CA GLY A 11 10.05 -3.38 -3.59
C GLY A 11 10.91 -2.31 -2.92
N LYS A 12 11.84 -1.74 -3.70
CA LYS A 12 12.83 -0.73 -3.25
C LYS A 12 12.19 0.46 -2.54
N ASP A 13 11.09 1.01 -3.06
CA ASP A 13 10.51 2.26 -2.55
C ASP A 13 9.90 2.05 -1.15
N SER A 14 9.20 0.94 -0.95
CA SER A 14 8.65 0.57 0.36
C SER A 14 9.74 0.26 1.39
N THR A 15 10.85 -0.36 0.96
CA THR A 15 12.01 -0.65 1.81
C THR A 15 12.75 0.62 2.21
N VAL A 16 12.95 1.55 1.27
CA VAL A 16 13.55 2.87 1.54
C VAL A 16 12.67 3.66 2.51
N LEU A 17 11.36 3.69 2.31
CA LEU A 17 10.42 4.33 3.22
C LEU A 17 10.52 3.77 4.65
N ALA A 18 10.50 2.44 4.80
CA ALA A 18 10.64 1.79 6.09
C ALA A 18 11.97 2.15 6.77
N HIS A 19 13.07 2.12 6.02
CA HIS A 19 14.40 2.48 6.50
C HIS A 19 14.46 3.93 6.98
N LEU A 20 13.94 4.87 6.19
CA LEU A 20 13.94 6.30 6.53
C LEU A 20 13.09 6.58 7.77
N LEU A 21 11.89 6.00 7.86
CA LEU A 21 11.02 6.15 9.04
C LEU A 21 11.67 5.56 10.30
N ALA A 22 12.25 4.37 10.22
CA ALA A 22 12.94 3.74 11.34
C ALA A 22 14.15 4.58 11.79
N ARG A 23 14.94 5.07 10.83
CA ARG A 23 16.09 5.94 11.08
C ARG A 23 15.67 7.25 11.74
N LEU A 24 14.69 7.95 11.19
CA LEU A 24 14.18 9.21 11.74
C LEU A 24 13.57 9.03 13.13
N ASN A 25 12.81 7.95 13.34
CA ASN A 25 12.22 7.65 14.64
C ASN A 25 13.30 7.48 15.71
N ARG A 26 14.41 6.79 15.39
CA ARG A 26 15.55 6.60 16.28
C ARG A 26 16.36 7.88 16.48
N GLU A 27 16.72 8.59 15.42
CA GLU A 27 17.59 9.77 15.48
C GLU A 27 16.90 11.00 16.07
N ARG A 28 15.59 11.14 15.86
CA ARG A 28 14.80 12.30 16.30
C ARG A 28 13.90 12.01 17.50
N GLY A 29 13.85 10.76 17.97
CA GLY A 29 13.03 10.39 19.13
C GLY A 29 11.54 10.61 18.93
N LEU A 30 11.01 10.34 17.73
CA LEU A 30 9.61 10.65 17.38
C LEU A 30 8.59 9.82 18.17
N GLY A 31 9.03 8.72 18.82
CA GLY A 31 8.17 7.87 19.64
C GLY A 31 7.09 7.13 18.83
N LEU A 32 7.33 6.93 17.52
CA LEU A 32 6.44 6.19 16.62
C LEU A 32 6.54 4.69 16.91
N ARG A 33 5.39 4.01 16.89
CA ARG A 33 5.31 2.54 16.88
C ARG A 33 5.21 2.08 15.43
N LEU A 34 6.33 1.63 14.87
CA LEU A 34 6.42 1.23 13.47
C LEU A 34 6.21 -0.27 13.33
N ALA A 35 5.47 -0.68 12.30
CA ALA A 35 5.35 -2.08 11.88
C ALA A 35 5.26 -2.15 10.36
N LEU A 36 5.81 -3.21 9.77
CA LEU A 36 5.66 -3.53 8.36
C LEU A 36 4.34 -4.26 8.16
N LEU A 37 3.63 -3.91 7.09
CA LEU A 37 2.37 -4.53 6.70
C LEU A 37 2.43 -4.96 5.23
N GLY A 38 2.49 -6.27 5.00
CA GLY A 38 2.47 -6.89 3.68
C GLY A 38 1.13 -7.54 3.37
N VAL A 39 0.79 -7.62 2.08
CA VAL A 39 -0.39 -8.33 1.58
C VAL A 39 0.09 -9.47 0.69
N ASP A 40 -0.41 -10.67 0.95
CA ASP A 40 -0.25 -11.84 0.10
C ASP A 40 -1.47 -11.96 -0.83
N GLU A 41 -1.30 -11.56 -2.07
CA GLU A 41 -2.37 -11.60 -3.07
C GLU A 41 -2.61 -13.00 -3.65
N GLY A 42 -1.77 -13.98 -3.29
CA GLY A 42 -1.86 -15.35 -3.79
C GLY A 42 -1.44 -15.49 -5.25
N ILE A 43 -0.43 -14.73 -5.69
CA ILE A 43 0.17 -14.83 -7.02
C ILE A 43 1.37 -15.79 -6.94
N GLY A 44 1.30 -16.89 -7.68
CA GLY A 44 2.36 -17.90 -7.73
C GLY A 44 3.72 -17.32 -8.13
N GLY A 45 4.79 -17.76 -7.46
CA GLY A 45 6.18 -17.32 -7.71
C GLY A 45 6.54 -15.96 -7.10
N TYR A 46 5.63 -14.97 -7.14
CA TYR A 46 5.86 -13.65 -6.53
C TYR A 46 5.78 -13.68 -5.00
N ARG A 47 4.91 -14.54 -4.46
CA ARG A 47 4.65 -14.68 -3.02
C ARG A 47 5.91 -14.97 -2.22
N ASP A 48 6.64 -16.03 -2.56
CA ASP A 48 7.74 -16.52 -1.72
C ASP A 48 8.95 -15.58 -1.76
N GLU A 49 9.23 -14.98 -2.92
CA GLU A 49 10.31 -14.00 -3.09
C GLU A 49 10.00 -12.72 -2.30
N ALA A 50 8.80 -12.14 -2.49
CA ALA A 50 8.40 -10.92 -1.80
C ALA A 50 8.35 -11.13 -0.27
N LEU A 51 7.82 -12.26 0.20
CA LEU A 51 7.80 -12.60 1.63
C LEU A 51 9.20 -12.77 2.21
N GLY A 52 10.12 -13.40 1.48
CA GLY A 52 11.52 -13.52 1.88
C GLY A 52 12.18 -12.16 2.07
N VAL A 53 11.98 -11.25 1.12
CA VAL A 53 12.48 -9.87 1.21
C VAL A 53 11.86 -9.14 2.40
N LEU A 54 10.54 -9.22 2.59
CA LEU A 54 9.86 -8.54 3.69
C LEU A 54 10.34 -9.00 5.06
N ARG A 55 10.59 -10.31 5.23
CA ARG A 55 11.17 -10.85 6.46
C ARG A 55 12.57 -10.32 6.69
N GLY A 56 13.42 -10.33 5.66
CA GLY A 56 14.78 -9.77 5.75
C GLY A 56 14.78 -8.28 6.11
N VAL A 57 13.86 -7.49 5.56
CA VAL A 57 13.70 -6.07 5.93
C VAL A 57 13.24 -5.91 7.37
N GLY A 58 12.29 -6.73 7.83
CA GLY A 58 11.81 -6.72 9.22
C GLY A 58 12.93 -7.05 10.22
N GLU A 59 13.77 -8.04 9.91
CA GLU A 59 14.93 -8.42 10.72
C GLU A 59 16.02 -7.34 10.73
N ALA A 60 16.30 -6.73 9.57
CA ALA A 60 17.33 -5.70 9.45
C ALA A 60 16.95 -4.36 10.10
N LEU A 61 15.64 -4.02 10.14
CA LEU A 61 15.12 -2.78 10.73
C LEU A 61 14.51 -2.96 12.14
N PRO A 62 14.77 -4.09 12.80
CA PRO A 62 13.95 -4.69 13.86
C PRO A 62 12.49 -4.20 13.94
N LEU A 63 11.73 -4.35 12.85
CA LEU A 63 10.32 -3.96 12.78
C LEU A 63 9.41 -5.20 12.78
N PRO A 64 8.31 -5.23 13.57
CA PRO A 64 7.30 -6.27 13.48
C PRO A 64 6.74 -6.34 12.06
N LEU A 65 6.58 -7.55 11.53
CA LEU A 65 5.97 -7.79 10.22
C LEU A 65 4.61 -8.44 10.40
N VAL A 66 3.56 -7.79 9.89
CA VAL A 66 2.21 -8.33 9.76
C VAL A 66 1.96 -8.66 8.30
N LEU A 67 1.48 -9.87 8.05
CA LEU A 67 1.10 -10.34 6.72
C LEU A 67 -0.37 -10.69 6.73
N VAL A 68 -1.11 -10.23 5.72
CA VAL A 68 -2.51 -10.60 5.52
C VAL A 68 -2.71 -11.19 4.12
N SER A 69 -3.57 -12.20 4.01
CA SER A 69 -3.84 -12.87 2.73
C SER A 69 -5.17 -12.46 2.13
N HIS A 70 -5.23 -12.27 0.80
CA HIS A 70 -6.49 -12.15 0.08
C HIS A 70 -7.39 -13.37 0.30
N ARG A 71 -6.81 -14.58 0.38
CA ARG A 71 -7.59 -15.80 0.60
C ARG A 71 -8.32 -15.76 1.94
N GLU A 72 -7.65 -15.29 2.98
CA GLU A 72 -8.22 -15.20 4.34
C GLU A 72 -9.24 -14.06 4.44
N LEU A 73 -8.95 -12.91 3.83
CA LEU A 73 -9.79 -11.71 3.95
C LEU A 73 -11.02 -11.72 3.03
N PHE A 74 -10.92 -12.36 1.87
CA PHE A 74 -11.93 -12.27 0.80
C PHE A 74 -12.37 -13.64 0.25
N GLY A 75 -11.72 -14.73 0.65
CA GLY A 75 -12.08 -16.08 0.22
C GLY A 75 -11.53 -16.52 -1.13
N TRP A 76 -10.63 -15.73 -1.74
CA TRP A 76 -10.05 -16.01 -3.06
C TRP A 76 -8.62 -15.50 -3.19
N ALA A 77 -7.85 -16.07 -4.12
CA ALA A 77 -6.54 -15.58 -4.54
C ALA A 77 -6.62 -14.90 -5.92
N VAL A 78 -5.70 -13.98 -6.23
CA VAL A 78 -5.72 -13.24 -7.51
C VAL A 78 -5.61 -14.17 -8.71
N ASP A 79 -4.85 -15.26 -8.60
CA ASP A 79 -4.72 -16.26 -9.66
C ASP A 79 -6.04 -17.00 -9.96
N GLU A 80 -6.96 -17.07 -9.00
CA GLU A 80 -8.28 -17.70 -9.16
C GLU A 80 -9.31 -16.79 -9.85
N LEU A 81 -9.03 -15.48 -9.95
CA LEU A 81 -10.01 -14.51 -10.47
C LEU A 81 -10.30 -14.64 -11.98
N GLY A 82 -9.39 -15.27 -12.74
CA GLY A 82 -9.57 -15.72 -14.14
C GLY A 82 -10.65 -15.01 -14.98
N GLY A 83 -11.58 -15.79 -15.55
CA GLY A 83 -12.70 -15.30 -16.36
C GLY A 83 -13.85 -14.65 -15.57
N ALA A 84 -13.81 -14.69 -14.24
CA ALA A 84 -14.85 -14.11 -13.37
C ALA A 84 -14.84 -12.57 -13.36
N LEU A 85 -13.81 -11.96 -13.94
CA LEU A 85 -13.60 -10.51 -13.92
C LEU A 85 -14.50 -9.71 -14.87
N GLY A 86 -15.31 -10.37 -15.71
CA GLY A 86 -16.29 -9.70 -16.57
C GLY A 86 -15.68 -8.60 -17.46
N GLY A 87 -14.47 -8.82 -17.97
CA GLY A 87 -13.72 -7.86 -18.80
C GLY A 87 -12.87 -6.85 -18.03
N ARG A 88 -12.87 -6.85 -16.69
CA ARG A 88 -11.97 -6.02 -15.87
C ARG A 88 -10.57 -6.64 -15.82
N SER A 89 -9.53 -5.80 -15.77
CA SER A 89 -8.16 -6.29 -15.63
C SER A 89 -7.91 -6.85 -14.23
N ARG A 90 -7.12 -7.92 -14.13
CA ARG A 90 -6.65 -8.49 -12.84
C ARG A 90 -6.00 -7.43 -11.95
N CYS A 91 -5.21 -6.53 -12.55
CA CYS A 91 -4.53 -5.46 -11.82
C CYS A 91 -5.50 -4.44 -11.21
N THR A 92 -6.59 -4.11 -11.91
CA THR A 92 -7.63 -3.19 -11.39
C THR A 92 -8.30 -3.78 -10.15
N VAL A 93 -8.63 -5.07 -10.18
CA VAL A 93 -9.28 -5.74 -9.06
C VAL A 93 -8.29 -5.95 -7.91
N CYS A 94 -7.10 -6.48 -8.20
CA CYS A 94 -6.04 -6.66 -7.22
C CYS A 94 -5.72 -5.36 -6.46
N GLY A 95 -5.55 -4.23 -7.16
CA GLY A 95 -5.25 -2.94 -6.52
C GLY A 95 -6.33 -2.45 -5.54
N VAL A 96 -7.61 -2.61 -5.89
CA VAL A 96 -8.73 -2.23 -5.01
C VAL A 96 -8.75 -3.09 -3.75
N PHE A 97 -8.63 -4.41 -3.90
CA PHE A 97 -8.66 -5.33 -2.76
C PHE A 97 -7.39 -5.25 -1.90
N ARG A 98 -6.23 -4.99 -2.51
CA ARG A 98 -4.99 -4.75 -1.79
C ARG A 98 -5.11 -3.53 -0.88
N ARG A 99 -5.70 -2.44 -1.36
CA ARG A 99 -5.97 -1.27 -0.53
C ARG A 99 -6.91 -1.60 0.62
N GLN A 100 -8.00 -2.33 0.36
CA GLN A 100 -8.92 -2.76 1.43
C GLN A 100 -8.25 -3.68 2.45
N ALA A 101 -7.37 -4.59 2.01
CA ALA A 101 -6.61 -5.46 2.90
C ALA A 101 -5.67 -4.66 3.81
N LEU A 102 -4.94 -3.69 3.26
CA LEU A 102 -4.09 -2.78 4.05
C LEU A 102 -4.92 -1.98 5.08
N GLU A 103 -6.05 -1.41 4.67
CA GLU A 103 -6.91 -0.61 5.56
C GLU A 103 -7.51 -1.45 6.70
N ARG A 104 -7.94 -2.69 6.42
CA ARG A 104 -8.46 -3.61 7.46
C ARG A 104 -7.37 -4.03 8.42
N ALA A 105 -6.24 -4.49 7.91
CA ALA A 105 -5.13 -4.96 8.73
C ALA A 105 -4.54 -3.84 9.61
N ALA A 106 -4.40 -2.63 9.05
CA ALA A 106 -3.98 -1.45 9.80
C ALA A 106 -4.94 -1.13 10.95
N ARG A 107 -6.26 -1.28 10.74
CA ARG A 107 -7.26 -1.08 11.79
C ARG A 107 -7.17 -2.15 12.88
N GLU A 108 -7.03 -3.42 12.49
CA GLU A 108 -6.93 -4.55 13.42
C GLU A 108 -5.68 -4.48 14.31
N MET A 109 -4.56 -4.00 13.77
CA MET A 109 -3.33 -3.79 14.54
C MET A 109 -3.31 -2.48 15.35
N GLY A 110 -4.37 -1.67 15.28
CA GLY A 110 -4.47 -0.39 15.97
C GLY A 110 -3.45 0.65 15.46
N ALA A 111 -3.23 0.71 14.14
CA ALA A 111 -2.43 1.75 13.51
C ALA A 111 -3.26 3.03 13.30
N ASP A 112 -2.63 4.18 13.59
CA ASP A 112 -3.23 5.50 13.37
C ASP A 112 -3.06 5.94 11.91
N TRP A 113 -1.97 5.51 11.26
CA TRP A 113 -1.60 5.89 9.90
C TRP A 113 -1.06 4.72 9.09
N ILE A 114 -1.27 4.79 7.77
CA ILE A 114 -0.63 3.91 6.78
C ILE A 114 0.34 4.75 5.95
N ALA A 115 1.60 4.34 5.90
CA ALA A 115 2.61 4.95 5.05
C ALA A 115 2.84 4.08 3.81
N THR A 116 2.72 4.66 2.61
CA THR A 116 2.93 3.96 1.33
C THR A 116 4.11 4.56 0.56
N GLY A 117 4.90 3.72 -0.11
CA GLY A 117 6.09 4.14 -0.86
C GLY A 117 5.83 4.61 -2.30
N HIS A 118 4.71 5.29 -2.58
CA HIS A 118 4.49 5.86 -3.92
C HIS A 118 5.46 7.03 -4.15
N ASN A 119 6.14 7.03 -5.28
CA ASN A 119 7.08 8.07 -5.66
C ASN A 119 6.46 9.07 -6.66
N ALA A 120 7.22 10.10 -7.03
CA ALA A 120 6.74 11.13 -7.95
C ALA A 120 6.41 10.60 -9.34
N ASP A 121 7.12 9.57 -9.80
CA ASP A 121 6.90 8.96 -11.12
C ASP A 121 5.57 8.21 -11.15
N ASP A 122 5.21 7.49 -10.07
CA ASP A 122 3.91 6.80 -9.94
C ASP A 122 2.73 7.80 -10.06
N VAL A 123 2.89 8.97 -9.42
CA VAL A 123 1.89 10.03 -9.46
C VAL A 123 1.81 10.65 -10.85
N ALA A 124 2.95 10.91 -11.49
CA ALA A 124 3.01 11.44 -12.85
C ALA A 124 2.38 10.48 -13.88
N GLU A 125 2.67 9.19 -13.78
CA GLU A 125 2.06 8.15 -14.61
C GLU A 125 0.53 8.15 -14.43
N THR A 126 0.06 8.20 -13.18
CA THR A 126 -1.36 8.24 -12.87
C THR A 126 -2.06 9.47 -13.46
N VAL A 127 -1.44 10.65 -13.36
CA VAL A 127 -1.96 11.88 -13.98
C VAL A 127 -2.04 11.73 -15.50
N LEU A 128 -0.96 11.26 -16.14
CA LEU A 128 -0.88 11.10 -17.59
C LEU A 128 -1.90 10.07 -18.11
N MET A 129 -2.05 8.93 -17.44
CA MET A 129 -3.02 7.90 -17.81
C MET A 129 -4.47 8.43 -17.75
N ASN A 130 -4.82 9.17 -16.70
CA ASN A 130 -6.17 9.73 -16.56
C ASN A 130 -6.43 10.84 -17.59
N PHE A 131 -5.41 11.64 -17.92
CA PHE A 131 -5.48 12.63 -19.00
C PHE A 131 -5.74 11.96 -20.35
N LEU A 132 -4.95 10.95 -20.72
CA LEU A 132 -5.09 10.23 -22.00
C LEU A 132 -6.42 9.49 -22.13
N ARG A 133 -6.99 9.02 -21.02
CA ARG A 133 -8.32 8.38 -20.98
C ARG A 133 -9.48 9.37 -21.00
N GLY A 134 -9.22 10.67 -20.86
CA GLY A 134 -10.26 11.68 -20.68
C GLY A 134 -11.07 11.52 -19.39
N ASP A 135 -10.55 10.82 -18.38
CA ASP A 135 -11.22 10.62 -17.10
C ASP A 135 -10.99 11.84 -16.19
N VAL A 136 -11.77 12.90 -16.44
CA VAL A 136 -11.66 14.19 -15.74
C VAL A 136 -11.84 14.04 -14.22
N ALA A 137 -12.69 13.11 -13.78
CA ALA A 137 -12.95 12.89 -12.36
C ALA A 137 -11.73 12.30 -11.65
N ARG A 138 -11.05 11.31 -12.25
CA ARG A 138 -9.82 10.75 -11.71
C ARG A 138 -8.63 11.68 -11.86
N LEU A 139 -8.55 12.42 -12.97
CA LEU A 139 -7.50 13.40 -13.21
C LEU A 139 -7.45 14.45 -12.10
N ARG A 140 -8.61 14.99 -11.69
CA ARG A 140 -8.66 15.97 -10.59
C ARG A 140 -8.11 15.41 -9.28
N ARG A 141 -8.40 14.14 -8.98
CA ARG A 141 -7.89 13.49 -7.76
C ARG A 141 -6.37 13.31 -7.81
N ALA A 142 -5.86 12.77 -8.91
CA ALA A 142 -4.43 12.57 -9.11
C ALA A 142 -3.65 13.89 -9.10
N ALA A 143 -4.20 14.96 -9.68
CA ALA A 143 -3.58 16.29 -9.66
C ALA A 143 -3.54 16.89 -8.24
N ASN A 144 -4.57 16.67 -7.43
CA ASN A 144 -4.58 17.11 -6.04
C ASN A 144 -3.53 16.35 -5.20
N GLU A 145 -3.41 15.03 -5.41
CA GLU A 145 -2.36 14.21 -4.79
C GLU A 145 -0.96 14.69 -5.17
N ALA A 146 -0.71 14.98 -6.45
CA ALA A 146 0.56 15.52 -6.94
C ALA A 146 0.93 16.88 -6.32
N SER A 147 -0.08 17.72 -6.09
CA SER A 147 0.12 19.09 -5.61
C SER A 147 0.15 19.21 -4.09
N GLY A 148 -0.07 18.11 -3.35
CA GLY A 148 -0.27 18.14 -1.90
C GLY A 148 -1.51 18.93 -1.46
N ALA A 149 -2.42 19.23 -2.39
CA ALA A 149 -3.64 19.97 -2.10
C ALA A 149 -4.62 19.02 -1.41
N SER A 150 -4.83 19.20 -0.11
CA SER A 150 -5.85 18.47 0.63
C SER A 150 -7.23 18.87 0.06
N GLY A 151 -7.82 17.96 -0.72
CA GLY A 151 -9.20 18.10 -1.15
C GLY A 151 -10.10 18.03 0.08
N VAL A 152 -10.54 19.19 0.58
CA VAL A 152 -11.77 19.27 1.37
C VAL A 152 -12.84 18.56 0.56
N THR A 153 -13.36 17.45 1.08
CA THR A 153 -14.58 16.85 0.58
C THR A 153 -15.73 17.75 1.06
N PRO A 154 -16.47 18.44 0.17
CA PRO A 154 -17.71 19.06 0.58
C PRO A 154 -18.75 17.95 0.66
N GLY A 155 -19.12 17.53 1.87
CA GLY A 155 -20.20 16.55 2.07
C GLY A 155 -20.04 15.65 3.29
N ALA A 156 -20.02 16.25 4.48
CA ALA A 156 -20.38 15.56 5.73
C ALA A 156 -21.13 16.58 6.60
N THR A 157 -22.40 16.79 6.23
CA THR A 157 -23.47 17.31 7.09
C THR A 157 -24.68 16.44 6.83
#